data_AF-A0A929YCY8-F1
#
_entry.id   AF-A0A929YCY8-F1
#
_cell.length_a   1.000
_cell.length_b   1.000
_cell.length_c   1.000
_cell.angle_alpha   90.00
_cell.angle_beta   90.00
_cell.angle_gamma   90.00
#
_symmetry.space_group_name_H-M   'P 1'
#
loop_
_entity.id
_entity.type
_entity.pdbx_description
1 polymer ?
#
loop_
_entity_poly.entity_id
_entity_poly.type
_entity_poly.pdbx_seq_one_letter_code
_entity_poly.pdbx_strand_id
1 'polypeptide(L)'
;MAIGIAHFSGDLPLSKGITSKQSVMLQGLAAAMMLYHHLFIRPDMLFVEYSTLLGETREIRLALFCKLCVAIYAFVSGYGMCSVFLRAASEGKEEMRFFTLLRQDYILVLQKLIRFFSIYWFCVLLYFACENLFLGKEKPLSELLPNLLALSDSFNGSWWYALEYVKILLFLPLLHLLFVFENDHEERLKKKWFFLTLFGLLALFLVLALNLFPSWEYHFR
;
A
#
# COMPACT_ATOMS: atom_id res chain seq x y z
N MET A 1 38.59 22.62 10.58
CA MET A 1 38.69 21.30 11.24
C MET A 1 37.54 20.44 10.70
N ALA A 2 37.90 19.52 9.80
CA ALA A 2 37.09 18.49 9.10
C ALA A 2 35.57 18.69 8.98
N ILE A 3 35.17 19.31 7.86
CA ILE A 3 33.82 19.25 7.29
C ILE A 3 33.70 17.87 6.62
N GLY A 4 32.84 17.00 7.14
CA GLY A 4 32.44 15.75 6.51
C GLY A 4 31.57 16.04 5.29
N ILE A 5 32.22 16.38 4.18
CA ILE A 5 31.62 16.43 2.85
C ILE A 5 31.28 14.97 2.51
N ALA A 6 30.02 14.58 2.65
CA ALA A 6 29.47 13.46 1.93
C ALA A 6 29.46 13.86 0.45
N HIS A 7 30.62 13.67 -0.18
CA HIS A 7 30.85 13.82 -1.60
C HIS A 7 30.00 12.77 -2.30
N PHE A 8 28.75 13.13 -2.61
CA PHE A 8 27.86 12.38 -3.52
C PHE A 8 28.41 12.55 -4.94
N SER A 9 29.56 11.93 -5.18
CA SER A 9 30.03 11.61 -6.53
C SER A 9 29.02 10.72 -7.22
N GLY A 10 28.91 10.92 -8.53
CA GLY A 10 28.16 10.07 -9.44
C GLY A 10 28.38 8.59 -9.15
N ASP A 11 27.28 7.85 -9.29
CA ASP A 11 27.03 6.47 -8.85
C ASP A 11 26.38 6.37 -7.47
N LEU A 12 25.11 6.79 -7.38
CA LEU A 12 24.20 6.13 -6.45
C LEU A 12 24.28 4.62 -6.74
N PRO A 13 24.59 3.75 -5.77
CA PRO A 13 24.77 2.32 -6.01
C PRO A 13 23.40 1.63 -6.15
N LEU A 14 22.58 2.06 -7.10
CA LEU A 14 21.42 1.29 -7.56
C LEU A 14 21.84 0.17 -8.53
N SER A 15 23.13 0.04 -8.85
CA SER A 15 23.66 -1.10 -9.63
C SER A 15 23.52 -2.46 -8.92
N LYS A 16 23.17 -2.47 -7.61
CA LYS A 16 22.86 -3.67 -6.82
C LYS A 16 21.43 -3.69 -6.23
N GLY A 17 20.53 -2.81 -6.68
CA GLY A 17 19.12 -2.79 -6.24
C GLY A 17 18.24 -3.80 -6.98
N ILE A 18 16.98 -3.95 -6.53
CA ILE A 18 15.98 -4.75 -7.26
C ILE A 18 15.71 -4.07 -8.60
N THR A 19 15.96 -4.81 -9.68
CA THR A 19 15.70 -4.34 -11.05
C THR A 19 14.21 -4.37 -11.38
N SER A 20 13.78 -3.61 -12.40
CA SER A 20 12.39 -3.65 -12.89
C SER A 20 11.94 -5.08 -13.25
N LYS A 21 12.85 -5.87 -13.86
CA LYS A 21 12.59 -7.27 -14.20
C LYS A 21 12.35 -8.13 -12.94
N GLN A 22 13.18 -7.97 -11.91
CA GLN A 22 13.01 -8.68 -10.64
C GLN A 22 11.74 -8.25 -9.90
N SER A 23 11.36 -6.96 -9.95
CA SER A 23 10.09 -6.48 -9.40
C SER A 23 8.89 -7.15 -10.06
N VAL A 24 8.89 -7.31 -11.39
CA VAL A 24 7.84 -8.03 -12.12
C VAL A 24 7.82 -9.51 -11.72
N MET A 25 8.99 -10.15 -11.58
CA MET A 25 9.07 -11.55 -11.11
C MET A 25 8.51 -11.71 -9.70
N LEU A 26 8.84 -10.81 -8.77
CA LEU A 26 8.31 -10.83 -7.41
C LEU A 26 6.79 -10.60 -7.38
N GLN A 27 6.27 -9.71 -8.23
CA GLN A 27 4.82 -9.51 -8.37
C GLN A 27 4.12 -10.75 -8.93
N GLY A 28 4.75 -11.45 -9.89
CA GLY A 28 4.26 -12.72 -10.41
C GLY A 28 4.26 -13.84 -9.36
N LEU A 29 5.33 -13.93 -8.57
CA LEU A 29 5.41 -14.85 -7.43
C LEU A 29 4.33 -14.55 -6.40
N ALA A 30 4.14 -13.28 -6.04
CA ALA A 30 3.08 -12.86 -5.14
C ALA A 30 1.68 -13.18 -5.69
N ALA A 31 1.46 -13.08 -7.01
CA ALA A 31 0.20 -13.47 -7.64
C ALA A 31 -0.07 -14.98 -7.49
N ALA A 32 0.95 -15.81 -7.74
CA ALA A 32 0.85 -17.25 -7.58
C ALA A 32 0.60 -17.64 -6.11
N MET A 33 1.29 -17.00 -5.17
CA MET A 33 1.07 -17.19 -3.74
C MET A 33 -0.35 -16.77 -3.33
N MET A 34 -0.84 -15.62 -3.81
CA MET A 34 -2.21 -15.15 -3.56
C MET A 34 -3.24 -16.16 -4.05
N LEU A 35 -3.09 -16.68 -5.27
CA LEU A 35 -3.99 -17.71 -5.80
C LEU A 35 -3.96 -18.98 -4.94
N TYR A 36 -2.77 -19.46 -4.60
CA TYR A 36 -2.62 -20.64 -3.74
C TYR A 36 -3.27 -20.43 -2.36
N HIS A 37 -3.03 -19.29 -1.73
CA HIS A 37 -3.63 -18.92 -0.45
C HIS A 37 -5.16 -19.00 -0.51
N HIS A 38 -5.79 -18.35 -1.50
CA HIS A 38 -7.25 -18.27 -1.59
C HIS A 38 -7.91 -19.59 -1.99
N LEU A 39 -7.23 -20.47 -2.71
CA LEU A 39 -7.77 -21.78 -3.10
C LEU A 39 -7.67 -22.83 -1.98
N PHE A 40 -6.54 -22.87 -1.25
CA PHE A 40 -6.21 -23.99 -0.37
C PHE A 40 -6.37 -23.71 1.13
N ILE A 41 -6.65 -22.46 1.55
CA ILE A 41 -6.83 -22.15 2.97
C ILE A 41 -8.16 -22.66 3.55
N ARG A 42 -9.19 -22.77 2.70
CA ARG A 42 -10.51 -23.26 3.06
C ARG A 42 -11.01 -24.25 2.00
N PRO A 43 -10.48 -25.48 1.99
CA PRO A 43 -10.87 -26.50 1.02
C PRO A 43 -12.36 -26.87 1.14
N ASP A 44 -12.96 -26.65 2.31
CA ASP A 44 -14.40 -26.79 2.60
C ASP A 44 -15.31 -25.88 1.75
N MET A 45 -14.78 -24.79 1.20
CA MET A 45 -15.53 -23.88 0.33
C MET A 45 -15.49 -24.26 -1.16
N LEU A 46 -14.76 -25.32 -1.53
CA LEU A 46 -14.65 -25.75 -2.91
C LEU A 46 -15.87 -26.58 -3.32
N PHE A 47 -16.47 -26.23 -4.46
CA PHE A 47 -17.65 -26.93 -5.01
C PHE A 47 -17.30 -28.28 -5.69
N VAL A 48 -16.06 -28.76 -5.53
CA VAL A 48 -15.52 -29.95 -6.20
C VAL A 48 -14.80 -30.84 -5.19
N GLU A 49 -14.71 -32.14 -5.48
CA GLU A 49 -13.94 -33.07 -4.65
C GLU A 49 -12.48 -32.61 -4.52
N TYR A 50 -12.12 -32.24 -3.30
CA TYR A 50 -10.78 -31.78 -2.97
C TYR A 50 -9.84 -32.99 -2.85
N SER A 51 -9.00 -33.17 -3.86
CA SER A 51 -7.93 -34.17 -3.83
C SER A 51 -6.63 -33.52 -3.37
N THR A 52 -6.01 -34.10 -2.34
CA THR A 52 -4.76 -33.58 -1.77
C THR A 52 -3.57 -34.15 -2.52
N LEU A 53 -2.66 -33.29 -2.97
CA LEU A 53 -1.40 -33.66 -3.62
C LEU A 53 -0.26 -33.85 -2.59
N LEU A 54 -0.26 -33.08 -1.51
CA LEU A 54 0.75 -33.12 -0.43
C LEU A 54 0.19 -33.59 0.91
N GLY A 55 -1.13 -33.79 0.98
CA GLY A 55 -1.89 -34.02 2.21
C GLY A 55 -2.44 -32.72 2.80
N GLU A 56 -3.71 -32.75 3.22
CA GLU A 56 -4.51 -31.59 3.64
C GLU A 56 -3.77 -30.66 4.64
N THR A 57 -3.18 -31.24 5.69
CA THR A 57 -2.46 -30.46 6.72
C THR A 57 -1.19 -29.76 6.20
N ARG A 58 -0.56 -30.25 5.13
CA ARG A 58 0.63 -29.60 4.54
C ARG A 58 0.21 -28.48 3.59
N GLU A 59 -0.84 -28.70 2.81
CA GLU A 59 -1.39 -27.71 1.88
C GLU A 59 -1.96 -26.50 2.60
N ILE A 60 -2.73 -26.71 3.68
CA ILE A 60 -3.25 -25.60 4.50
C ILE A 60 -2.10 -24.80 5.13
N ARG A 61 -1.05 -25.46 5.62
CA ARG A 61 0.13 -24.76 6.17
C ARG A 61 0.86 -23.94 5.10
N LEU A 62 1.00 -24.47 3.90
CA LEU A 62 1.58 -23.73 2.78
C LEU A 62 0.67 -22.56 2.35
N ALA A 63 -0.65 -22.73 2.38
CA ALA A 63 -1.61 -21.68 2.08
C ALA A 63 -1.52 -20.54 3.10
N LEU A 64 -1.35 -20.86 4.39
CA LEU A 64 -1.10 -19.88 5.43
C LEU A 64 0.23 -19.14 5.22
N PHE A 65 1.29 -19.83 4.81
CA PHE A 65 2.56 -19.19 4.44
C PHE A 65 2.40 -18.24 3.25
N CYS A 66 1.64 -18.65 2.22
CA CYS A 66 1.35 -17.86 1.03
C CYS A 66 0.60 -16.55 1.33
N LYS A 67 0.02 -16.37 2.52
CA LYS A 67 -0.54 -15.08 2.99
C LYS A 67 0.48 -13.94 2.95
N LEU A 68 1.78 -14.24 2.92
CA LEU A 68 2.87 -13.27 2.73
C LEU A 68 2.80 -12.52 1.39
N CYS A 69 2.01 -12.98 0.41
CA CYS A 69 1.84 -12.33 -0.90
C CYS A 69 1.52 -10.83 -0.79
N VAL A 70 0.69 -10.45 0.18
CA VAL A 70 0.30 -9.06 0.42
C VAL A 70 1.51 -8.20 0.82
N ALA A 71 2.36 -8.72 1.69
CA ALA A 71 3.58 -8.02 2.12
C ALA A 71 4.58 -7.86 0.97
N ILE A 72 4.71 -8.87 0.10
CA ILE A 72 5.56 -8.78 -1.10
C ILE A 72 5.01 -7.70 -2.04
N TYR A 73 3.70 -7.66 -2.29
CA TYR A 73 3.08 -6.61 -3.10
C TYR A 73 3.29 -5.21 -2.51
N ALA A 74 3.10 -5.05 -1.20
CA ALA A 74 3.35 -3.80 -0.49
C ALA A 74 4.79 -3.33 -0.68
N PHE A 75 5.75 -4.23 -0.44
CA PHE A 75 7.18 -3.97 -0.54
C PHE A 75 7.58 -3.57 -1.96
N VAL A 76 7.20 -4.35 -2.98
CA VAL A 76 7.58 -4.06 -4.37
C VAL A 76 6.95 -2.75 -4.85
N SER A 77 5.71 -2.46 -4.47
CA SER A 77 5.06 -1.20 -4.84
C SER A 77 5.73 0.00 -4.17
N GLY A 78 6.00 -0.08 -2.87
CA GLY A 78 6.71 0.97 -2.12
C GLY A 78 8.12 1.22 -2.66
N TYR A 79 8.90 0.15 -2.85
CA TYR A 79 10.24 0.24 -3.45
C TYR A 79 10.20 0.87 -4.85
N GLY A 80 9.25 0.44 -5.69
CA GLY A 80 9.01 1.01 -7.00
C GLY A 80 8.73 2.51 -6.94
N MET A 81 7.84 2.95 -6.05
CA MET A 81 7.53 4.37 -5.86
C MET A 81 8.72 5.17 -5.34
N CYS A 82 9.49 4.66 -4.38
CA CYS A 82 10.72 5.32 -3.92
C CYS A 82 11.72 5.51 -5.07
N SER A 83 11.87 4.51 -5.95
CA SER A 83 12.74 4.64 -7.12
C SER A 83 12.26 5.73 -8.10
N VAL A 84 10.94 5.93 -8.21
CA VAL A 84 10.35 7.00 -9.03
C VAL A 84 10.63 8.37 -8.40
N PHE A 85 10.47 8.52 -7.07
CA PHE A 85 10.80 9.77 -6.37
C PHE A 85 12.26 10.16 -6.54
N LEU A 86 13.18 9.21 -6.34
CA LEU A 86 14.62 9.47 -6.48
C LEU A 86 14.99 9.88 -7.92
N ARG A 87 14.37 9.25 -8.93
CA ARG A 87 14.57 9.64 -10.34
C ARG A 87 14.04 11.04 -10.61
N ALA A 88 12.83 11.34 -10.17
CA ALA A 88 12.22 12.66 -10.33
C ALA A 88 13.06 13.76 -9.66
N ALA A 89 13.62 13.49 -8.48
CA ALA A 89 14.54 14.38 -7.80
C ALA A 89 15.88 14.55 -8.55
N SER A 90 16.40 13.50 -9.20
CA SER A 90 17.64 13.58 -9.98
C SER A 90 17.49 14.30 -11.33
N GLU A 91 16.30 14.25 -11.94
CA GLU A 91 16.00 14.90 -13.22
C GLU A 91 15.71 16.40 -13.05
N GLY A 92 15.16 16.80 -11.89
CA GLY A 92 15.01 18.19 -11.49
C GLY A 92 16.35 18.77 -11.03
N LYS A 93 17.12 19.39 -11.94
CA LYS A 93 18.45 19.97 -11.69
C LYS A 93 18.52 21.15 -10.69
N GLU A 94 17.46 21.46 -9.95
CA GLU A 94 17.43 22.58 -8.99
C GLU A 94 17.18 22.10 -7.55
N GLU A 95 17.64 22.89 -6.57
CA GLU A 95 17.25 22.75 -5.16
C GLU A 95 15.73 22.85 -5.01
N MET A 96 15.05 21.70 -5.00
CA MET A 96 13.61 21.62 -4.85
C MET A 96 13.23 21.94 -3.40
N ARG A 97 12.59 23.09 -3.20
CA ARG A 97 12.03 23.51 -1.91
C ARG A 97 11.14 22.43 -1.30
N PHE A 98 11.10 22.33 0.03
CA PHE A 98 10.37 21.33 0.81
C PHE A 98 8.92 21.08 0.33
N PHE A 99 8.13 22.14 0.18
CA PHE A 99 6.72 22.01 -0.23
C PHE A 99 6.54 21.62 -1.70
N THR A 100 7.50 21.98 -2.55
CA THR A 100 7.49 21.61 -3.97
C THR A 100 7.76 20.12 -4.12
N LEU A 101 8.76 19.59 -3.39
CA LEU A 101 9.08 18.16 -3.36
C LEU A 101 7.87 17.34 -2.85
N LEU A 102 7.30 17.76 -1.72
CA LEU A 102 6.12 17.07 -1.14
C LEU A 102 4.94 17.04 -2.12
N ARG A 103 4.65 18.17 -2.78
CA ARG A 103 3.58 18.25 -3.77
C ARG A 103 3.85 17.35 -4.98
N GLN A 104 5.09 17.31 -5.46
CA GLN A 104 5.48 16.47 -6.58
C GLN A 104 5.31 14.98 -6.26
N ASP A 105 5.77 14.54 -5.09
CA ASP A 105 5.62 13.14 -4.64
C ASP A 105 4.14 12.74 -4.53
N TYR A 106 3.29 13.62 -3.99
CA TYR A 106 1.85 13.38 -3.94
C TYR A 106 1.20 13.29 -5.32
N ILE A 107 1.63 14.09 -6.29
CA ILE A 107 1.14 14.00 -7.68
C ILE A 107 1.49 12.64 -8.28
N LEU A 108 2.73 12.18 -8.08
CA LEU A 108 3.19 10.87 -8.56
C LEU A 108 2.41 9.71 -7.91
N VAL A 109 2.15 9.80 -6.60
CA VAL A 109 1.29 8.85 -5.89
C VAL A 109 -0.14 8.86 -6.45
N LEU A 110 -0.71 10.04 -6.68
CA LEU A 110 -2.08 10.16 -7.20
C LEU A 110 -2.20 9.56 -8.60
N GLN A 111 -1.21 9.75 -9.47
CA GLN A 111 -1.16 9.10 -10.78
C GLN A 111 -1.14 7.57 -10.66
N LYS A 112 -0.36 7.04 -9.70
CA LYS A 112 -0.32 5.60 -9.41
C LYS A 112 -1.68 5.09 -8.89
N LEU A 113 -2.33 5.85 -8.01
CA LEU A 113 -3.63 5.52 -7.45
C LEU A 113 -4.73 5.53 -8.53
N ILE A 114 -4.77 6.53 -9.41
CA ILE A 114 -5.74 6.58 -10.52
C ILE A 114 -5.60 5.35 -11.40
N ARG A 115 -4.35 4.96 -11.74
CA ARG A 115 -4.10 3.74 -12.52
C ARG A 115 -4.56 2.47 -11.80
N PHE A 116 -4.31 2.37 -10.49
CA PHE A 116 -4.79 1.26 -9.67
C PHE A 116 -6.33 1.21 -9.65
N PHE A 117 -6.98 2.33 -9.34
CA PHE A 117 -8.43 2.45 -9.29
C PHE A 117 -9.09 2.19 -10.64
N SER A 118 -8.47 2.55 -11.77
CA SER A 118 -9.01 2.25 -13.10
C SER A 118 -9.19 0.73 -13.32
N ILE A 119 -8.20 -0.06 -12.91
CA ILE A 119 -8.26 -1.53 -13.01
C ILE A 119 -9.22 -2.08 -11.94
N TYR A 120 -9.13 -1.56 -10.72
CA TYR A 120 -9.98 -2.00 -9.61
C TYR A 120 -11.47 -1.77 -9.90
N TRP A 121 -11.86 -0.59 -10.40
CA TRP A 121 -13.24 -0.30 -10.78
C TRP A 121 -13.73 -1.23 -11.87
N PHE A 122 -12.89 -1.56 -12.86
CA PHE A 122 -13.25 -2.56 -13.85
C PHE A 122 -13.55 -3.91 -13.20
N CYS A 123 -12.72 -4.38 -12.26
CA CYS A 123 -12.97 -5.62 -11.52
C CYS A 123 -14.25 -5.57 -10.65
N VAL A 124 -14.49 -4.48 -9.93
CA VAL A 124 -15.69 -4.28 -9.09
C VAL A 124 -16.95 -4.28 -9.95
N LEU A 125 -16.96 -3.53 -11.04
CA LEU A 125 -18.12 -3.44 -11.95
C LEU A 125 -18.38 -4.77 -12.65
N LEU A 126 -17.33 -5.47 -13.08
CA LEU A 126 -17.46 -6.80 -13.66
C LEU A 126 -18.05 -7.79 -12.65
N TYR A 127 -17.52 -7.81 -11.41
CA TYR A 127 -18.05 -8.67 -10.35
C TYR A 127 -19.51 -8.35 -10.02
N PHE A 128 -19.85 -7.06 -9.87
CA PHE A 128 -21.21 -6.60 -9.63
C PHE A 128 -22.16 -7.01 -10.75
N ALA A 129 -21.75 -6.85 -12.01
CA ALA A 129 -22.53 -7.29 -13.17
C ALA A 129 -22.72 -8.81 -13.18
N CYS A 130 -21.67 -9.58 -12.90
CA CYS A 130 -21.73 -11.04 -12.85
C CYS A 130 -22.72 -11.55 -11.78
N GLU A 131 -22.63 -11.03 -10.55
CA GLU A 131 -23.49 -11.45 -9.44
C GLU A 131 -24.98 -11.09 -9.68
N ASN A 132 -25.25 -9.86 -10.13
CA ASN A 132 -26.63 -9.40 -10.33
C ASN A 132 -27.28 -9.93 -11.61
N LEU A 133 -26.55 -10.03 -12.72
CA LEU A 133 -27.13 -10.41 -14.02
C LEU A 133 -27.15 -11.93 -14.24
N PHE A 134 -26.16 -12.67 -13.73
CA PHE A 134 -25.99 -14.09 -14.07
C PHE A 134 -26.25 -15.03 -12.89
N LEU A 135 -25.95 -14.61 -11.66
CA LEU A 135 -26.05 -15.48 -10.47
C LEU A 135 -27.33 -15.23 -9.64
N GLY A 136 -28.11 -14.20 -9.96
CA GLY A 136 -29.35 -13.85 -9.25
C GLY A 136 -29.14 -13.46 -7.79
N LYS A 137 -27.90 -13.17 -7.39
CA LYS A 137 -27.58 -12.66 -6.05
C LYS A 137 -27.65 -11.14 -6.11
N GLU A 138 -28.87 -10.62 -5.92
CA GLU A 138 -29.11 -9.17 -5.95
C GLU A 138 -28.27 -8.47 -4.87
N LYS A 139 -27.19 -7.80 -5.31
CA LYS A 139 -26.35 -6.98 -4.44
C LYS A 139 -26.89 -5.56 -4.48
N PRO A 140 -27.14 -4.93 -3.32
CA PRO A 140 -27.79 -3.61 -3.28
C PRO A 140 -26.88 -2.54 -3.89
N LEU A 141 -27.48 -1.61 -4.65
CA LEU A 141 -26.76 -0.51 -5.28
C LEU A 141 -26.09 0.43 -4.26
N SER A 142 -26.63 0.51 -3.04
CA SER A 142 -26.06 1.29 -1.94
C SER A 142 -24.66 0.82 -1.53
N GLU A 143 -24.33 -0.46 -1.74
CA GLU A 143 -23.01 -1.02 -1.46
C GLU A 143 -22.01 -0.80 -2.60
N LEU A 144 -22.46 -0.42 -3.80
CA LEU A 144 -21.58 -0.25 -4.96
C LEU A 144 -20.56 0.87 -4.76
N LEU A 145 -21.00 2.04 -4.30
CA LEU A 145 -20.10 3.20 -4.11
C LEU A 145 -19.02 2.94 -3.04
N PRO A 146 -19.36 2.44 -1.83
CA PRO A 146 -18.35 2.01 -0.86
C PRO A 146 -17.35 1.00 -1.42
N ASN A 147 -17.81 0.00 -2.19
CA ASN A 147 -16.92 -1.00 -2.80
C ASN A 147 -16.05 -0.39 -3.90
N LEU A 148 -16.55 0.54 -4.72
CA LEU A 148 -15.77 1.26 -5.74
C LEU A 148 -14.66 2.12 -5.12
N LEU A 149 -14.89 2.68 -3.94
CA LEU A 149 -13.88 3.43 -3.19
C LEU A 149 -12.99 2.55 -2.30
N ALA A 150 -13.19 1.23 -2.34
CA ALA A 150 -12.57 0.25 -1.44
C ALA A 150 -12.86 0.48 0.05
N LEU A 151 -13.87 1.29 0.40
CA LEU A 151 -14.30 1.54 1.79
C LEU A 151 -15.05 0.37 2.40
N SER A 152 -15.57 -0.53 1.56
CA SER A 152 -16.24 -1.76 1.94
C SER A 152 -15.68 -2.91 1.11
N ASP A 153 -15.64 -4.10 1.72
CA ASP A 153 -15.31 -5.39 1.10
C ASP A 153 -16.54 -6.32 1.04
N SER A 154 -17.74 -5.77 1.17
CA SER A 154 -19.00 -6.54 1.19
C SER A 154 -19.29 -7.34 -0.08
N PHE A 155 -18.69 -6.96 -1.21
CA PHE A 155 -18.76 -7.75 -2.44
C PHE A 155 -17.81 -8.94 -2.39
N ASN A 156 -16.58 -8.73 -1.91
CA ASN A 156 -15.59 -9.79 -1.77
C ASN A 156 -14.62 -9.46 -0.61
N GLY A 157 -14.73 -10.23 0.48
CA GLY A 157 -13.88 -10.06 1.67
C GLY A 157 -12.38 -10.26 1.40
N SER A 158 -12.00 -10.82 0.25
CA SER A 158 -10.59 -10.92 -0.17
C SER A 158 -10.00 -9.57 -0.61
N TRP A 159 -10.84 -8.55 -0.85
CA TRP A 159 -10.43 -7.22 -1.31
C TRP A 159 -10.10 -6.24 -0.19
N TRP A 160 -10.18 -6.67 1.07
CA TRP A 160 -9.88 -5.86 2.27
C TRP A 160 -8.58 -5.04 2.17
N TYR A 161 -7.57 -5.57 1.47
CA TYR A 161 -6.26 -4.93 1.33
C TYR A 161 -6.24 -3.70 0.41
N ALA A 162 -7.25 -3.51 -0.44
CA ALA A 162 -7.28 -2.39 -1.40
C ALA A 162 -7.21 -1.02 -0.69
N LEU A 163 -7.95 -0.84 0.40
CA LEU A 163 -7.91 0.40 1.19
C LEU A 163 -6.58 0.58 1.92
N GLU A 164 -6.04 -0.49 2.48
CA GLU A 164 -4.75 -0.46 3.18
C GLU A 164 -3.61 -0.08 2.22
N TYR A 165 -3.66 -0.59 0.99
CA TYR A 165 -2.74 -0.18 -0.06
C TYR A 165 -2.81 1.31 -0.38
N VAL A 166 -4.01 1.89 -0.46
CA VAL A 166 -4.21 3.33 -0.68
C VAL A 166 -3.60 4.13 0.47
N LYS A 167 -3.86 3.73 1.72
CA LYS A 167 -3.29 4.39 2.92
C LYS A 167 -1.77 4.36 2.91
N ILE A 168 -1.16 3.20 2.62
CA ILE A 168 0.30 3.05 2.53
C ILE A 168 0.88 4.00 1.47
N LEU A 169 0.27 4.06 0.28
CA LEU A 169 0.74 4.94 -0.79
C LEU A 169 0.62 6.42 -0.42
N LEU A 170 -0.47 6.85 0.21
CA LEU A 170 -0.66 8.24 0.66
C LEU A 170 0.30 8.64 1.78
N PHE A 171 0.76 7.67 2.58
CA PHE A 171 1.74 7.88 3.63
C PHE A 171 3.18 7.96 3.08
N LEU A 172 3.44 7.34 1.92
CA LEU A 172 4.79 7.19 1.39
C LEU A 172 5.53 8.52 1.10
N PRO A 173 4.90 9.59 0.57
CA PRO A 173 5.57 10.89 0.41
C PRO A 173 6.07 11.48 1.73
N LEU A 174 5.32 11.28 2.83
CA LEU A 174 5.74 11.75 4.16
C LEU A 174 6.95 10.97 4.66
N LEU A 175 6.98 9.66 4.43
CA LEU A 175 8.15 8.83 4.73
C LEU A 175 9.37 9.25 3.90
N HIS A 176 9.20 9.44 2.60
CA HIS A 176 10.27 9.90 1.72
C HIS A 176 10.84 11.23 2.23
N LEU A 177 9.98 12.21 2.49
CA LEU A 177 10.36 13.52 3.00
C LEU A 177 11.05 13.44 4.36
N LEU A 178 10.66 12.52 5.23
CA LEU A 178 11.31 12.28 6.52
C LEU A 178 12.78 11.84 6.34
N PHE A 179 13.07 11.00 5.35
CA PHE A 179 14.41 10.47 5.10
C PHE A 179 15.29 11.34 4.19
N VAL A 180 14.72 12.26 3.41
CA VAL A 180 15.52 13.21 2.61
C VAL A 180 16.32 14.13 3.51
N PHE A 181 17.64 14.12 3.34
CA PHE A 181 18.54 15.01 4.08
C PHE A 181 18.59 16.38 3.40
N GLU A 182 18.34 17.40 4.21
CA GLU A 182 18.34 18.79 3.75
C GLU A 182 19.62 19.49 4.19
N ASN A 183 20.38 20.00 3.24
CA ASN A 183 21.63 20.71 3.48
C ASN A 183 21.37 22.16 3.90
N ASP A 184 20.32 22.78 3.35
CA ASP A 184 19.91 24.12 3.73
C ASP A 184 19.32 24.14 5.15
N HIS A 185 19.83 25.05 5.99
CA HIS A 185 19.36 25.25 7.34
C HIS A 185 17.90 25.72 7.39
N GLU A 186 17.46 26.58 6.46
CA GLU A 186 16.09 27.09 6.44
C GLU A 186 15.08 25.99 6.12
N GLU A 187 15.33 25.21 5.07
CA GLU A 187 14.47 24.08 4.68
C GLU A 187 14.45 22.98 5.76
N ARG A 188 15.59 22.75 6.44
CA ARG A 188 15.64 21.85 7.60
C ARG A 188 14.76 22.33 8.75
N LEU A 189 14.71 23.63 9.03
CA LEU A 189 13.81 24.18 10.05
C LEU A 189 12.33 24.02 9.64
N LYS A 190 11.99 24.31 8.38
CA LYS A 190 10.62 24.12 7.85
C LYS A 190 10.18 22.67 8.02
N LYS A 191 11.02 21.71 7.63
CA LYS A 191 10.80 20.27 7.83
C LYS A 191 10.57 19.93 9.30
N LYS A 192 11.44 20.39 10.21
CA LYS A 192 11.31 20.14 11.66
C LYS A 192 9.98 20.67 12.21
N TRP A 193 9.63 21.91 11.91
CA TRP A 193 8.38 22.50 12.37
C TRP A 193 7.16 21.80 11.79
N PHE A 194 7.19 21.44 10.50
CA PHE A 194 6.12 20.68 9.86
C PHE A 194 5.87 19.34 10.54
N PHE A 195 6.92 18.54 10.80
CA PHE A 195 6.75 17.26 11.48
C PHE A 195 6.33 17.45 12.94
N LEU A 196 6.85 18.45 13.64
CA LEU A 196 6.47 18.74 15.02
C LEU A 196 5.00 19.15 15.14
N THR A 197 4.49 19.97 14.22
CA THR A 197 3.05 20.33 14.17
C THR A 197 2.20 19.13 13.78
N LEU A 198 2.62 18.33 12.80
CA LEU A 198 1.92 17.10 12.40
C LEU A 198 1.79 16.11 13.56
N PHE A 199 2.90 15.81 14.25
CA PHE A 199 2.89 14.93 15.43
C PHE A 199 2.08 15.53 16.59
N GLY A 200 2.18 16.84 16.81
CA GLY A 200 1.37 17.53 17.82
C GLY A 200 -0.13 17.43 17.55
N LEU A 201 -0.56 17.62 16.29
CA LEU A 201 -1.95 17.47 15.87
C LEU A 201 -2.44 16.01 15.99
N LEU A 202 -1.60 15.04 15.60
CA LEU A 202 -1.90 13.61 15.78
C LEU A 202 -2.05 13.22 17.25
N ALA A 203 -1.18 13.72 18.12
CA ALA A 203 -1.26 13.48 19.56
C ALA A 203 -2.50 14.13 20.17
N LEU A 204 -2.82 15.37 19.77
CA LEU A 204 -4.05 16.06 20.19
C LEU A 204 -5.29 15.30 19.73
N PHE A 205 -5.32 14.87 18.47
CA PHE A 205 -6.41 14.06 17.93
C PHE A 205 -6.57 12.75 18.71
N LEU A 206 -5.46 12.07 19.03
CA LEU A 206 -5.48 10.86 19.84
C LEU A 206 -6.06 11.15 21.23
N VAL A 207 -5.58 12.17 21.93
CA VAL A 207 -6.11 12.55 23.26
C VAL A 207 -7.59 12.89 23.19
N LEU A 208 -8.05 13.64 22.18
CA LEU A 208 -9.46 13.95 21.98
C LEU A 208 -10.28 12.68 21.70
N ALA A 209 -9.79 11.79 20.83
CA ALA A 209 -10.45 10.52 20.54
C ALA A 209 -10.58 9.65 21.80
N LEU A 210 -9.54 9.58 22.63
CA LEU A 210 -9.57 8.84 23.89
C LEU A 210 -10.52 9.44 24.94
N ASN A 211 -10.68 10.77 24.94
CA ASN A 211 -11.60 11.46 25.86
C ASN A 211 -13.06 11.46 25.36
N LEU A 212 -13.28 11.50 24.04
CA LEU A 212 -14.60 11.49 23.42
C LEU A 212 -15.18 10.08 23.28
N PHE A 213 -14.33 9.07 23.16
CA PHE A 213 -14.71 7.65 23.16
C PHE A 213 -14.06 6.93 24.34
N PRO A 214 -14.54 7.14 25.58
CA PRO A 214 -14.12 6.37 26.75
C PRO A 214 -14.74 4.96 26.68
N SER A 215 -14.43 4.18 25.65
CA SER A 215 -14.96 2.82 25.44
C SER A 215 -13.92 1.75 25.73
N TRP A 216 -13.13 1.95 26.81
CA TRP A 216 -12.29 0.90 27.39
C TRP A 216 -13.05 0.02 28.38
N GLU A 217 -14.26 0.44 28.77
CA GLU A 217 -15.24 -0.41 29.45
C GLU A 217 -16.22 -0.93 28.39
N TYR A 218 -16.66 -2.19 28.53
CA TYR A 218 -17.54 -2.96 27.62
C TYR A 218 -16.84 -3.79 26.51
N HIS A 219 -16.23 -4.92 26.89
CA HIS A 219 -16.78 -6.28 26.64
C HIS A 219 -15.78 -7.39 27.03
N PHE A 220 -15.65 -7.67 28.33
CA PHE A 220 -15.37 -9.01 28.85
C PHE A 220 -16.61 -9.45 29.65
N ARG A 221 -17.60 -9.99 28.94
CA ARG A 221 -18.64 -10.89 29.46
C ARG A 221 -18.94 -11.92 28.40
#